data_AF-A0A200QXR1-F1
#
_entry.id   AF-A0A200QXR1-F1
#
_cell.length_a   1.000
_cell.length_b   1.000
_cell.length_c   1.000
_cell.angle_alpha   90.00
_cell.angle_beta   90.00
_cell.angle_gamma   90.00
#
_symmetry.space_group_name_H-M   'P 1'
#
loop_
_entity.id
_entity.type
_entity.pdbx_description
1 polymer ?
#
loop_
_entity_poly.entity_id
_entity_poly.type
_entity_poly.pdbx_seq_one_letter_code
_entity_poly.pdbx_strand_id
1 'polypeptide(L)'
;MLVKAGAPVDQTIKTLSVYIEKGDCIIDGGNEWYENTERREKVMAELGLFYLGMGVSGGEEGAQHGPSMMPGGSLEAYKYIEDILLKVAAQVPDSGRCVTYISKGGSGNFVKMVHNGIKYGDMQLIAKAYDVLKSVGKLSNEELQHIFSEWNKGELLSFLIEITTDIFGIKDDKGDGYLDGYLVDKVLDKTGMKGTGKWTVQQAADLSVAAPTIASSLDARFLSGLKEERDKLIYDVRQALYASKICSYTQGMNLIRAKSIEQGWDLKLGELARIWKRGCIIRAIFLDRIKKAYDRNPDLANLLLDPEFAKEIIER
;
A
#
# COMPACT_ATOMS: atom_id res chain seq x y z
N MET A 1 -1.91 -25.28 17.86
CA MET A 1 -0.73 -25.09 17.00
C MET A 1 -0.66 -23.64 16.56
N LEU A 2 0.50 -23.01 16.69
CA LEU A 2 0.79 -21.67 16.21
C LEU A 2 2.12 -21.71 15.44
N VAL A 3 2.07 -22.28 14.23
CA VAL A 3 3.23 -22.45 13.35
C VAL A 3 2.96 -21.76 12.01
N LYS A 4 4.00 -21.62 11.18
CA LYS A 4 3.86 -21.04 9.83
C LYS A 4 2.89 -21.89 8.99
N ALA A 5 1.91 -21.25 8.37
CA ALA A 5 0.88 -21.90 7.55
C ALA A 5 1.46 -22.72 6.37
N GLY A 6 0.68 -23.68 5.88
CA GLY A 6 1.09 -24.62 4.82
C GLY A 6 1.86 -25.84 5.34
N ALA A 7 2.87 -26.29 4.59
CA ALA A 7 3.60 -27.54 4.86
C ALA A 7 4.10 -27.76 6.31
N PRO A 8 4.57 -26.73 7.05
CA PRO A 8 4.97 -26.91 8.44
C PRO A 8 3.84 -27.37 9.37
N VAL A 9 2.59 -26.96 9.09
CA VAL A 9 1.41 -27.45 9.82
C VAL A 9 1.20 -28.93 9.55
N ASP A 10 1.24 -29.35 8.27
CA ASP A 10 1.02 -30.75 7.89
C ASP A 10 2.11 -31.68 8.46
N GLN A 11 3.37 -31.23 8.50
CA GLN A 11 4.46 -31.96 9.15
C GLN A 11 4.25 -32.10 10.66
N THR A 12 3.76 -31.03 11.30
CA THR A 12 3.46 -31.02 12.73
C THR A 12 2.33 -32.01 13.05
N ILE A 13 1.24 -31.98 12.27
CA ILE A 13 0.12 -32.93 12.39
C ILE A 13 0.63 -34.36 12.26
N LYS A 14 1.38 -34.68 11.18
CA LYS A 14 1.93 -36.02 10.96
C LYS A 14 2.77 -36.51 12.14
N THR A 15 3.55 -35.62 12.74
CA THR A 15 4.42 -35.95 13.88
C THR A 15 3.60 -36.20 15.15
N LEU A 16 2.60 -35.34 15.42
CA LEU A 16 1.74 -35.46 16.60
C LEU A 16 0.81 -36.66 16.52
N SER A 17 0.25 -36.99 15.34
CA SER A 17 -0.70 -38.09 15.13
C SER A 17 -0.18 -39.47 15.53
N VAL A 18 1.14 -39.64 15.71
CA VAL A 18 1.74 -40.91 16.19
C VAL A 18 1.64 -41.06 17.72
N TYR A 19 1.43 -39.96 18.44
CA TYR A 19 1.46 -39.90 19.90
C TYR A 19 0.11 -39.56 20.55
N ILE A 20 -0.93 -39.34 19.76
CA ILE A 20 -2.29 -39.02 20.22
C ILE A 20 -3.25 -40.16 19.90
N GLU A 21 -4.27 -40.31 20.72
CA GLU A 21 -5.20 -41.42 20.68
C GLU A 21 -6.58 -40.99 20.15
N LYS A 22 -7.43 -41.96 19.82
CA LYS A 22 -8.78 -41.68 19.33
C LYS A 22 -9.56 -40.84 20.34
N GLY A 23 -10.20 -39.78 19.85
CA GLY A 23 -10.90 -38.79 20.66
C GLY A 23 -10.05 -37.57 21.03
N ASP A 24 -8.73 -37.60 20.83
CA ASP A 24 -7.89 -36.41 20.99
C ASP A 24 -8.18 -35.36 19.91
N CYS A 25 -7.84 -34.10 20.20
CA CYS A 25 -8.07 -32.99 19.29
C CYS A 25 -6.79 -32.22 18.95
N ILE A 26 -6.67 -31.81 17.69
CA ILE A 26 -5.66 -30.85 17.23
C ILE A 26 -6.36 -29.52 16.90
N ILE A 27 -5.87 -28.44 17.51
CA ILE A 27 -6.36 -27.08 17.24
C ILE A 27 -5.31 -26.31 16.45
N ASP A 28 -5.65 -25.79 15.29
CA ASP A 28 -4.79 -24.92 14.48
C ASP A 28 -5.22 -23.46 14.61
N GLY A 29 -4.39 -22.65 15.28
CA GLY A 29 -4.62 -21.22 15.52
C GLY A 29 -4.08 -20.32 14.40
N GLY A 30 -3.52 -20.90 13.33
CA GLY A 30 -2.87 -20.17 12.25
C GLY A 30 -3.82 -19.43 11.31
N ASN A 31 -3.28 -18.45 10.59
CA ASN A 31 -3.95 -17.90 9.40
C ASN A 31 -3.78 -18.88 8.24
N GLU A 32 -4.74 -19.77 8.06
CA GLU A 32 -4.71 -20.82 7.05
C GLU A 32 -5.83 -20.64 6.02
N TRP A 33 -5.62 -21.17 4.81
CA TRP A 33 -6.66 -21.27 3.80
C TRP A 33 -7.71 -22.30 4.23
N TYR A 34 -8.99 -21.94 4.22
CA TYR A 34 -10.04 -22.76 4.84
C TYR A 34 -10.16 -24.18 4.24
N GLU A 35 -9.86 -24.38 2.96
CA GLU A 35 -9.88 -25.73 2.37
C GLU A 35 -8.74 -26.63 2.87
N ASN A 36 -7.62 -26.06 3.33
CA ASN A 36 -6.59 -26.83 4.00
C ASN A 36 -7.11 -27.36 5.35
N THR A 37 -7.88 -26.55 6.07
CA THR A 37 -8.57 -26.98 7.29
C THR A 37 -9.58 -28.08 7.00
N GLU A 38 -10.43 -27.92 5.98
CA GLU A 38 -11.38 -28.95 5.52
C GLU A 38 -10.69 -30.28 5.18
N ARG A 39 -9.58 -30.21 4.44
CA ARG A 39 -8.79 -31.39 4.08
C ARG A 39 -8.20 -32.05 5.33
N ARG A 40 -7.62 -31.26 6.24
CA ARG A 40 -6.98 -31.78 7.47
C ARG A 40 -8.02 -32.40 8.40
N GLU A 41 -9.20 -31.80 8.54
CA GLU A 41 -10.30 -32.36 9.32
C GLU A 41 -10.71 -33.74 8.83
N LYS A 42 -10.85 -33.93 7.50
CA LYS A 42 -11.17 -35.25 6.91
C LYS A 42 -10.10 -36.29 7.23
N VAL A 43 -8.82 -35.95 7.05
CA VAL A 43 -7.69 -36.87 7.34
C VAL A 43 -7.64 -37.24 8.82
N MET A 44 -7.91 -36.29 9.72
CA MET A 44 -7.92 -36.55 11.16
C MET A 44 -9.12 -37.42 11.57
N ALA A 45 -10.29 -37.20 10.96
CA ALA A 45 -11.47 -38.01 11.21
C ALA A 45 -11.25 -39.50 10.87
N GLU A 46 -10.51 -39.81 9.80
CA GLU A 46 -10.13 -41.19 9.44
C GLU A 46 -9.28 -41.89 10.52
N LEU A 47 -8.51 -41.11 11.29
CA LEU A 47 -7.72 -41.58 12.43
C LEU A 47 -8.52 -41.62 13.74
N GLY A 48 -9.79 -41.20 13.73
CA GLY A 48 -10.62 -41.04 14.93
C GLY A 48 -10.21 -39.85 15.80
N LEU A 49 -9.55 -38.86 15.20
CA LEU A 49 -9.09 -37.63 15.86
C LEU A 49 -9.99 -36.46 15.48
N PHE A 50 -10.17 -35.51 16.39
CA PHE A 50 -10.87 -34.26 16.10
C PHE A 50 -9.88 -33.18 15.60
N TYR A 51 -10.39 -32.31 14.74
CA TYR A 51 -9.64 -31.16 14.24
C TYR A 51 -10.47 -29.89 14.36
N LEU A 52 -9.83 -28.80 14.78
CA LEU A 52 -10.46 -27.49 14.94
C LEU A 52 -9.56 -26.42 14.33
N GLY A 53 -10.03 -25.77 13.27
CA GLY A 53 -9.40 -24.58 12.72
C GLY A 53 -9.92 -23.33 13.45
N MET A 54 -9.03 -22.53 14.03
CA MET A 54 -9.40 -21.38 14.83
C MET A 54 -8.67 -20.12 14.38
N GLY A 55 -9.41 -19.18 13.80
CA GLY A 55 -8.84 -17.86 13.52
C GLY A 55 -8.59 -17.07 14.82
N VAL A 56 -7.39 -16.52 15.00
CA VAL A 56 -7.05 -15.69 16.17
C VAL A 56 -6.64 -14.28 15.74
N SER A 57 -7.30 -13.23 16.24
CA SER A 57 -7.01 -11.82 15.92
C SER A 57 -6.73 -10.99 17.17
N GLY A 58 -5.82 -10.02 17.08
CA GLY A 58 -5.40 -9.19 18.20
C GLY A 58 -3.90 -8.81 18.19
N GLY A 59 -3.10 -9.44 17.33
CA GLY A 59 -1.65 -9.22 17.32
C GLY A 59 -0.98 -9.82 18.57
N GLU A 60 0.24 -9.39 18.85
CA GLU A 60 1.01 -9.89 20.01
C GLU A 60 0.36 -9.48 21.33
N GLU A 61 0.01 -8.20 21.47
CA GLU A 61 -0.62 -7.67 22.67
C GLU A 61 -2.02 -8.25 22.91
N GLY A 62 -2.85 -8.37 21.86
CA GLY A 62 -4.14 -9.02 21.97
C GLY A 62 -4.01 -10.50 22.32
N ALA A 63 -3.01 -11.22 21.80
CA ALA A 63 -2.78 -12.61 22.20
C ALA A 63 -2.43 -12.75 23.69
N GLN A 64 -1.77 -11.75 24.28
CA GLN A 64 -1.41 -11.73 25.69
C GLN A 64 -2.58 -11.34 26.61
N HIS A 65 -3.38 -10.34 26.21
CA HIS A 65 -4.37 -9.72 27.10
C HIS A 65 -5.83 -10.08 26.80
N GLY A 66 -6.09 -10.64 25.60
CA GLY A 66 -7.42 -11.08 25.21
C GLY A 66 -7.64 -10.95 23.70
N PRO A 67 -7.53 -12.02 22.91
CA PRO A 67 -7.76 -11.94 21.47
C PRO A 67 -9.24 -12.19 21.13
N SER A 68 -9.60 -11.91 19.88
CA SER A 68 -10.79 -12.49 19.25
C SER A 68 -10.44 -13.86 18.68
N MET A 69 -11.28 -14.86 18.95
CA MET A 69 -11.07 -16.24 18.51
C MET A 69 -12.30 -16.77 17.77
N MET A 70 -12.08 -17.46 16.66
CA MET A 70 -13.10 -17.88 15.70
C MET A 70 -12.97 -19.39 15.44
N PRO A 71 -13.25 -20.28 16.41
CA PRO A 71 -13.14 -21.73 16.24
C PRO A 71 -14.21 -22.30 15.29
N GLY A 72 -13.80 -23.14 14.35
CA GLY A 72 -14.69 -23.94 13.50
C GLY A 72 -14.10 -25.32 13.18
N GLY A 73 -14.96 -26.30 12.92
CA GLY A 73 -14.59 -27.71 12.74
C GLY A 73 -15.45 -28.63 13.62
N SER A 74 -14.82 -29.54 14.36
CA SER A 74 -15.53 -30.41 15.30
C SER A 74 -16.12 -29.64 16.49
N LEU A 75 -17.44 -29.79 16.72
CA LEU A 75 -18.12 -29.22 17.89
C LEU A 75 -17.63 -29.87 19.19
N GLU A 76 -17.32 -31.16 19.15
CA GLU A 76 -16.75 -31.92 20.27
C GLU A 76 -15.39 -31.35 20.68
N ALA A 77 -14.50 -31.09 19.71
CA ALA A 77 -13.21 -30.44 19.98
C ALA A 77 -13.40 -29.05 20.59
N TYR A 78 -14.34 -28.25 20.09
CA TYR A 78 -14.64 -26.94 20.68
C TYR A 78 -15.07 -27.07 22.14
N LYS A 79 -15.97 -28.02 22.47
CA LYS A 79 -16.44 -28.25 23.84
C LYS A 79 -15.31 -28.61 24.81
N TYR A 80 -14.25 -29.29 24.35
CA TYR A 80 -13.08 -29.59 25.19
C TYR A 80 -12.31 -28.35 25.62
N ILE A 81 -12.33 -27.28 24.82
CA ILE A 81 -11.54 -26.07 25.06
C ILE A 81 -12.39 -24.84 25.36
N GLU A 82 -13.71 -24.94 25.32
CA GLU A 82 -14.63 -23.81 25.45
C GLU A 82 -14.34 -22.96 26.69
N ASP A 83 -14.18 -23.59 27.87
CA ASP A 83 -13.89 -22.87 29.11
C ASP A 83 -12.55 -22.11 29.04
N ILE A 84 -11.53 -22.69 28.41
CA ILE A 84 -10.23 -22.03 28.20
C ILE A 84 -10.41 -20.82 27.28
N LEU A 85 -11.07 -21.02 26.14
CA LEU A 85 -11.27 -19.97 25.15
C LEU A 85 -12.10 -18.81 25.72
N LEU A 86 -13.17 -19.13 26.46
CA LEU A 86 -13.98 -18.11 27.12
C LEU A 86 -13.12 -17.29 28.07
N LYS A 87 -12.29 -17.92 28.93
CA LYS A 87 -11.43 -17.23 29.92
C LYS A 87 -10.38 -16.31 29.28
N VAL A 88 -9.80 -16.73 28.16
CA VAL A 88 -8.69 -15.99 27.53
C VAL A 88 -9.15 -14.99 26.47
N ALA A 89 -10.38 -15.05 25.97
CA ALA A 89 -10.89 -14.10 24.98
C ALA A 89 -11.01 -12.68 25.54
N ALA A 90 -10.88 -11.68 24.67
CA ALA A 90 -11.29 -10.31 24.98
C ALA A 90 -12.73 -10.27 25.49
N GLN A 91 -13.01 -9.33 26.41
CA GLN A 91 -14.32 -9.18 27.02
C GLN A 91 -14.87 -7.79 26.70
N VAL A 92 -16.08 -7.73 26.18
CA VAL A 92 -16.77 -6.48 25.89
C VAL A 92 -17.86 -6.30 26.94
N PRO A 93 -17.86 -5.17 27.68
CA PRO A 93 -18.98 -4.83 28.55
C PRO A 93 -20.29 -4.97 27.79
N ASP A 94 -21.28 -5.64 28.39
CA ASP A 94 -22.63 -5.83 27.86
C ASP A 94 -22.79 -6.73 26.60
N SER A 95 -21.69 -7.13 25.93
CA SER A 95 -21.74 -8.00 24.73
C SER A 95 -21.05 -9.36 24.89
N GLY A 96 -20.35 -9.59 26.00
CA GLY A 96 -19.77 -10.89 26.34
C GLY A 96 -18.34 -11.10 25.83
N ARG A 97 -17.94 -12.37 25.67
CA ARG A 97 -16.59 -12.78 25.28
C ARG A 97 -16.45 -12.78 23.75
N CYS A 98 -15.31 -12.33 23.24
CA CYS A 98 -14.99 -12.29 21.80
C CYS A 98 -14.59 -13.66 21.23
N VAL A 99 -15.35 -14.70 21.58
CA VAL A 99 -15.21 -16.05 21.04
C VAL A 99 -16.58 -16.72 20.94
N THR A 100 -16.79 -17.47 19.87
CA THR A 100 -17.97 -18.33 19.71
C THR A 100 -17.62 -19.46 18.74
N TYR A 101 -18.27 -20.61 18.89
CA TYR A 101 -18.21 -21.65 17.88
C TYR A 101 -18.86 -21.16 16.58
N ILE A 102 -18.07 -21.09 15.51
CA ILE A 102 -18.50 -20.52 14.23
C ILE A 102 -19.40 -21.51 13.50
N SER A 103 -18.84 -22.65 13.09
CA SER A 103 -19.56 -23.74 12.44
C SER A 103 -18.63 -24.95 12.23
N LYS A 104 -19.08 -25.90 11.42
CA LYS A 104 -18.29 -27.06 10.97
C LYS A 104 -17.18 -26.63 9.99
N GLY A 105 -16.28 -27.56 9.66
CA GLY A 105 -15.35 -27.36 8.55
C GLY A 105 -14.32 -26.26 8.79
N GLY A 106 -13.83 -25.68 7.69
CA GLY A 106 -12.91 -24.55 7.66
C GLY A 106 -13.53 -23.19 8.01
N SER A 107 -14.76 -23.16 8.53
CA SER A 107 -15.54 -21.93 8.76
C SER A 107 -14.82 -20.89 9.63
N GLY A 108 -14.14 -21.32 10.68
CA GLY A 108 -13.37 -20.44 11.56
C GLY A 108 -12.24 -19.70 10.83
N ASN A 109 -11.49 -20.42 9.99
CA ASN A 109 -10.45 -19.81 9.14
C ASN A 109 -11.06 -18.93 8.04
N PHE A 110 -12.22 -19.30 7.49
CA PHE A 110 -12.93 -18.48 6.50
C PHE A 110 -13.37 -17.13 7.09
N VAL A 111 -14.00 -17.12 8.26
CA VAL A 111 -14.39 -15.87 8.95
C VAL A 111 -13.15 -15.01 9.23
N LYS A 112 -12.04 -15.62 9.66
CA LYS A 112 -10.80 -14.86 9.91
C LYS A 112 -10.16 -14.30 8.64
N MET A 113 -10.25 -15.03 7.53
CA MET A 113 -9.85 -14.55 6.21
C MET A 113 -10.66 -13.30 5.83
N VAL A 114 -11.99 -13.36 5.94
CA VAL A 114 -12.87 -12.21 5.67
C VAL A 114 -12.57 -11.03 6.60
N HIS A 115 -12.38 -11.26 7.90
CA HIS A 115 -11.94 -10.24 8.86
C HIS A 115 -10.66 -9.52 8.40
N ASN A 116 -9.66 -10.26 7.91
CA ASN A 116 -8.44 -9.65 7.36
C ASN A 116 -8.70 -8.85 6.07
N GLY A 117 -9.65 -9.29 5.24
CA GLY A 117 -10.08 -8.54 4.05
C GLY A 117 -10.73 -7.21 4.42
N ILE A 118 -11.66 -7.20 5.38
CA ILE A 118 -12.29 -5.98 5.92
C ILE A 118 -11.21 -5.02 6.44
N LYS A 119 -10.27 -5.53 7.24
CA LYS A 119 -9.13 -4.73 7.75
C LYS A 119 -8.32 -4.08 6.63
N TYR A 120 -8.12 -4.75 5.49
CA TYR A 120 -7.41 -4.14 4.37
C TYR A 120 -8.20 -2.96 3.78
N GLY A 121 -9.52 -3.11 3.67
CA GLY A 121 -10.44 -2.05 3.27
C GLY A 121 -10.34 -0.84 4.19
N ASP A 122 -10.50 -1.03 5.50
CA ASP A 122 -10.48 0.05 6.48
C ASP A 122 -9.16 0.81 6.48
N MET A 123 -8.02 0.09 6.50
CA MET A 123 -6.70 0.71 6.40
C MET A 123 -6.56 1.54 5.12
N GLN A 124 -7.10 1.07 3.99
CA GLN A 124 -7.03 1.80 2.73
C GLN A 124 -7.93 3.04 2.72
N LEU A 125 -9.11 2.97 3.33
CA LEU A 125 -10.01 4.11 3.46
C LEU A 125 -9.38 5.20 4.33
N ILE A 126 -8.79 4.82 5.46
CA ILE A 126 -8.03 5.70 6.34
C ILE A 126 -6.86 6.34 5.58
N ALA A 127 -6.08 5.53 4.84
CA ALA A 127 -4.96 6.03 4.05
C ALA A 127 -5.40 7.03 2.97
N LYS A 128 -6.58 6.82 2.35
CA LYS A 128 -7.14 7.78 1.37
C LYS A 128 -7.59 9.08 2.04
N ALA A 129 -8.23 9.01 3.19
CA ALA A 129 -8.61 10.20 3.96
C ALA A 129 -7.36 11.00 4.34
N TYR A 130 -6.33 10.33 4.85
CA TYR A 130 -5.02 10.91 5.10
C TYR A 130 -4.43 11.58 3.85
N ASP A 131 -4.34 10.88 2.72
CA ASP A 131 -3.72 11.42 1.51
C ASP A 131 -4.49 12.65 0.99
N VAL A 132 -5.83 12.64 1.03
CA VAL A 132 -6.63 13.82 0.64
C VAL A 132 -6.35 15.00 1.58
N LEU A 133 -6.35 14.80 2.89
CA LEU A 133 -6.09 15.85 3.87
C LEU A 133 -4.66 16.39 3.75
N LYS A 134 -3.67 15.53 3.49
CA LYS A 134 -2.26 15.91 3.33
C LYS A 134 -2.00 16.59 1.99
N SER A 135 -2.40 15.95 0.89
CA SER A 135 -2.06 16.35 -0.48
C SER A 135 -2.94 17.49 -0.99
N VAL A 136 -4.24 17.50 -0.67
CA VAL A 136 -5.19 18.54 -1.08
C VAL A 136 -5.37 19.58 0.03
N GLY A 137 -5.64 19.12 1.25
CA GLY A 137 -5.87 20.00 2.42
C GLY A 137 -4.60 20.67 2.95
N LYS A 138 -3.41 20.19 2.56
CA LYS A 138 -2.10 20.71 2.98
C LYS A 138 -1.87 20.68 4.50
N LEU A 139 -2.54 19.78 5.21
CA LEU A 139 -2.45 19.70 6.67
C LEU A 139 -1.09 19.19 7.15
N SER A 140 -0.64 19.71 8.29
CA SER A 140 0.53 19.20 9.00
C SER A 140 0.22 17.87 9.71
N ASN A 141 1.24 17.16 10.18
CA ASN A 141 1.00 15.90 10.89
C ASN A 141 0.39 16.14 12.28
N GLU A 142 0.70 17.27 12.91
CA GLU A 142 0.04 17.73 14.14
C GLU A 142 -1.46 17.98 13.92
N GLU A 143 -1.82 18.65 12.83
CA GLU A 143 -3.23 18.88 12.47
C GLU A 143 -3.94 17.55 12.16
N LEU A 144 -3.30 16.66 11.42
CA LEU A 144 -3.82 15.31 11.16
C LEU A 144 -4.01 14.52 12.45
N GLN A 145 -3.03 14.53 13.36
CA GLN A 145 -3.14 13.90 14.67
C GLN A 145 -4.35 14.45 15.44
N HIS A 146 -4.52 15.77 15.49
CA HIS A 146 -5.66 16.38 16.17
C HIS A 146 -6.99 15.94 15.57
N ILE A 147 -7.13 15.98 14.23
CA ILE A 147 -8.36 15.59 13.54
C ILE A 147 -8.70 14.11 13.79
N PHE A 148 -7.73 13.21 13.65
CA PHE A 148 -7.97 11.78 13.87
C PHE A 148 -8.26 11.47 15.35
N SER A 149 -7.65 12.21 16.28
CA SER A 149 -8.02 12.17 17.70
C SER A 149 -9.48 12.57 17.94
N GLU A 150 -9.97 13.63 17.28
CA GLU A 150 -11.37 14.03 17.38
C GLU A 150 -12.32 13.01 16.74
N TRP A 151 -11.96 12.44 15.58
CA TRP A 151 -12.72 11.37 14.95
C TRP A 151 -12.82 10.12 15.83
N ASN A 152 -11.75 9.80 16.56
CA ASN A 152 -11.74 8.67 17.49
C ASN A 152 -12.63 8.87 18.72
N LYS A 153 -13.18 10.07 18.95
CA LYS A 153 -14.15 10.32 20.03
C LYS A 153 -15.60 10.21 19.55
N GLY A 154 -15.82 10.10 18.24
CA GLY A 154 -17.14 10.09 17.62
C GLY A 154 -17.48 8.76 16.96
N GLU A 155 -18.20 8.82 15.86
CA GLU A 155 -18.69 7.65 15.12
C GLU A 155 -17.58 6.77 14.51
N LEU A 156 -16.36 7.30 14.39
CA LEU A 156 -15.19 6.60 13.84
C LEU A 156 -14.31 5.96 14.94
N LEU A 157 -14.73 6.01 16.21
CA LEU A 157 -14.03 5.37 17.32
C LEU A 157 -13.67 3.93 16.96
N SER A 158 -12.37 3.67 16.79
CA SER A 158 -11.84 2.37 16.41
C SER A 158 -10.34 2.28 16.65
N PHE A 159 -9.85 1.07 16.90
CA PHE A 159 -8.42 0.82 17.08
C PHE A 159 -7.57 1.30 15.89
N LEU A 160 -8.06 1.18 14.65
CA LEU A 160 -7.30 1.63 13.47
C LEU A 160 -7.18 3.16 13.42
N ILE A 161 -8.21 3.90 13.86
CA ILE A 161 -8.17 5.36 13.95
C ILE A 161 -7.27 5.80 15.11
N GLU A 162 -7.34 5.10 16.25
CA GLU A 162 -6.47 5.31 17.41
C GLU A 162 -4.99 5.21 17.03
N ILE A 163 -4.55 4.08 16.48
CA ILE A 163 -3.13 3.92 16.11
C ILE A 163 -2.72 4.87 14.98
N THR A 164 -3.65 5.28 14.11
CA THR A 164 -3.37 6.28 13.07
C THR A 164 -3.08 7.65 13.69
N THR A 165 -3.83 8.00 14.74
CA THR A 165 -3.59 9.21 15.55
C THR A 165 -2.19 9.17 16.15
N ASP A 166 -1.82 8.04 16.78
CA ASP A 166 -0.51 7.87 17.40
C ASP A 166 0.62 7.98 16.36
N ILE A 167 0.47 7.32 15.20
CA ILE A 167 1.46 7.32 14.11
C ILE A 167 1.80 8.75 13.67
N PHE A 168 0.81 9.64 13.55
CA PHE A 168 1.05 11.03 13.16
C PHE A 168 1.87 11.82 14.21
N GLY A 169 1.88 11.39 15.46
CA GLY A 169 2.66 12.01 16.53
C GLY A 169 4.10 11.52 16.64
N ILE A 170 4.47 10.43 15.95
CA ILE A 170 5.80 9.83 16.07
C ILE A 170 6.82 10.64 15.29
N LYS A 171 7.74 11.29 16.01
CA LYS A 171 8.88 11.98 15.43
C LYS A 171 9.96 10.99 15.00
N ASP A 172 10.70 11.34 13.95
CA ASP A 172 11.89 10.57 13.56
C ASP A 172 13.01 10.81 14.59
N ASP A 173 13.51 9.74 15.20
CA ASP A 173 14.56 9.76 16.22
C ASP A 173 15.96 9.47 15.63
N LYS A 174 16.04 9.14 14.34
CA LYS A 174 17.30 8.86 13.64
C LYS A 174 17.82 10.13 13.00
N GLY A 175 18.42 10.97 13.84
CA GLY A 175 19.08 12.21 13.43
C GLY A 175 20.21 11.98 12.42
N ASP A 176 19.94 12.26 11.15
CA ASP A 176 20.94 12.56 10.12
C ASP A 176 21.12 14.08 9.91
N GLY A 177 20.66 14.89 10.88
CA GLY A 177 21.03 16.29 11.03
C GLY A 177 20.45 17.25 10.00
N TYR A 178 19.55 16.81 9.12
CA TYR A 178 19.03 17.64 8.03
C TYR A 178 17.51 17.74 7.90
N LEU A 179 16.71 16.95 8.62
CA LEU A 179 15.25 17.08 8.57
C LEU A 179 14.61 16.87 9.94
N ASP A 180 14.25 17.97 10.61
CA ASP A 180 13.07 17.98 11.48
C ASP A 180 11.90 17.32 10.72
N GLY A 181 11.25 16.31 11.31
CA GLY A 181 10.18 15.60 10.62
C GLY A 181 9.57 14.44 11.40
N TYR A 182 8.50 13.88 10.84
CA TYR A 182 7.74 12.78 11.41
C TYR A 182 8.12 11.46 10.76
N LEU A 183 8.14 10.38 11.54
CA LEU A 183 8.55 9.05 11.06
C LEU A 183 7.69 8.59 9.87
N VAL A 184 6.38 8.84 9.90
CA VAL A 184 5.45 8.44 8.83
C VAL A 184 5.85 8.98 7.45
N ASP A 185 6.42 10.19 7.38
CA ASP A 185 6.84 10.82 6.12
C ASP A 185 8.16 10.22 5.58
N LYS A 186 8.85 9.41 6.39
CA LYS A 186 10.09 8.72 6.05
C LYS A 186 9.88 7.25 5.71
N VAL A 187 8.72 6.69 6.05
CA VAL A 187 8.39 5.30 5.73
C VAL A 187 8.25 5.16 4.22
N LEU A 188 8.97 4.20 3.65
CA LEU A 188 8.84 3.86 2.23
C LEU A 188 7.39 3.49 1.94
N ASP A 189 6.79 4.14 0.94
CA ASP A 189 5.40 3.96 0.49
C ASP A 189 5.21 2.67 -0.31
N LYS A 190 5.66 1.55 0.27
CA LYS A 190 5.61 0.19 -0.27
C LYS A 190 5.14 -0.75 0.82
N THR A 191 3.91 -1.23 0.69
CA THR A 191 3.32 -2.09 1.72
C THR A 191 3.38 -3.57 1.34
N GLY A 192 3.73 -4.42 2.31
CA GLY A 192 3.68 -5.86 2.15
C GLY A 192 2.26 -6.42 2.32
N MET A 193 2.10 -7.71 2.02
CA MET A 193 0.90 -8.48 2.31
C MET A 193 1.24 -9.94 2.59
N LYS A 194 0.46 -10.58 3.47
CA LYS A 194 0.67 -11.98 3.88
C LYS A 194 -0.30 -12.97 3.21
N GLY A 195 -1.02 -12.54 2.17
CA GLY A 195 -1.89 -13.40 1.34
C GLY A 195 -3.37 -13.44 1.73
N THR A 196 -3.73 -13.26 3.01
CA THR A 196 -5.13 -13.41 3.47
C THR A 196 -6.11 -12.42 2.84
N GLY A 197 -5.70 -11.17 2.56
CA GLY A 197 -6.55 -10.22 1.84
C GLY A 197 -6.83 -10.63 0.39
N LYS A 198 -5.84 -11.22 -0.30
CA LYS A 198 -6.01 -11.79 -1.66
C LYS A 198 -7.01 -12.93 -1.64
N TRP A 199 -6.93 -13.82 -0.65
CA TRP A 199 -7.84 -14.94 -0.50
C TRP A 199 -9.31 -14.50 -0.36
N THR A 200 -9.58 -13.42 0.37
CA THR A 200 -10.94 -12.85 0.46
C THR A 200 -11.46 -12.38 -0.91
N VAL A 201 -10.65 -11.69 -1.70
CA VAL A 201 -11.05 -11.22 -3.04
C VAL A 201 -11.25 -12.38 -4.01
N GLN A 202 -10.39 -13.40 -3.93
CA GLN A 202 -10.53 -14.62 -4.72
C GLN A 202 -11.87 -15.31 -4.41
N GLN A 203 -12.21 -15.48 -3.13
CA GLN A 203 -13.46 -16.09 -2.72
C GLN A 203 -14.69 -15.26 -3.08
N ALA A 204 -14.58 -13.93 -3.00
CA ALA A 204 -15.64 -13.04 -3.47
C ALA A 204 -15.90 -13.26 -4.97
N ALA A 205 -14.86 -13.38 -5.79
CA ALA A 205 -15.00 -13.67 -7.22
C ALA A 205 -15.59 -15.07 -7.48
N ASP A 206 -15.07 -16.11 -6.82
CA ASP A 206 -15.54 -17.50 -6.96
C ASP A 206 -17.03 -17.63 -6.61
N LEU A 207 -17.49 -16.91 -5.58
CA LEU A 207 -18.88 -16.89 -5.12
C LEU A 207 -19.75 -15.86 -5.85
N SER A 208 -19.21 -15.13 -6.83
CA SER A 208 -19.91 -14.05 -7.54
C SER A 208 -20.47 -12.95 -6.61
N VAL A 209 -19.73 -12.62 -5.55
CA VAL A 209 -20.05 -11.56 -4.58
C VAL A 209 -19.19 -10.33 -4.86
N ALA A 210 -19.83 -9.17 -5.00
CA ALA A 210 -19.12 -7.92 -5.20
C ALA A 210 -18.41 -7.47 -3.92
N ALA A 211 -17.08 -7.34 -3.97
CA ALA A 211 -16.26 -6.82 -2.87
C ALA A 211 -15.28 -5.70 -3.32
N PRO A 212 -15.77 -4.64 -4.00
CA PRO A 212 -14.91 -3.66 -4.68
C PRO A 212 -13.99 -2.87 -3.74
N THR A 213 -14.43 -2.58 -2.51
CA THR A 213 -13.61 -1.87 -1.50
C THR A 213 -12.40 -2.69 -1.09
N ILE A 214 -12.60 -3.98 -0.80
CA ILE A 214 -11.52 -4.90 -0.43
C ILE A 214 -10.61 -5.14 -1.63
N ALA A 215 -11.16 -5.32 -2.83
CA ALA A 215 -10.37 -5.46 -4.07
C ALA A 215 -9.49 -4.23 -4.33
N SER A 216 -10.07 -3.02 -4.26
CA SER A 216 -9.33 -1.76 -4.44
C SER A 216 -8.23 -1.58 -3.40
N SER A 217 -8.45 -2.06 -2.16
CA SER A 217 -7.43 -2.04 -1.13
C SER A 217 -6.26 -2.95 -1.48
N LEU A 218 -6.48 -4.05 -2.17
CA LEU A 218 -5.42 -4.94 -2.63
C LEU A 218 -4.66 -4.32 -3.82
N ASP A 219 -5.38 -3.73 -4.78
CA ASP A 219 -4.80 -3.03 -5.93
C ASP A 219 -3.88 -1.90 -5.49
N ALA A 220 -4.30 -1.08 -4.52
CA ALA A 220 -3.48 -0.01 -3.97
C ALA A 220 -2.16 -0.54 -3.37
N ARG A 221 -2.19 -1.72 -2.72
CA ARG A 221 -0.97 -2.36 -2.21
C ARG A 221 -0.08 -2.84 -3.35
N PHE A 222 -0.66 -3.46 -4.40
CA PHE A 222 0.10 -3.86 -5.59
C PHE A 222 0.77 -2.66 -6.25
N LEU A 223 0.04 -1.56 -6.46
CA LEU A 223 0.56 -0.32 -7.03
C LEU A 223 1.67 0.29 -6.15
N SER A 224 1.53 0.26 -4.83
CA SER A 224 2.58 0.70 -3.91
C SER A 224 3.86 -0.15 -4.05
N GLY A 225 3.68 -1.45 -4.36
CA GLY A 225 4.74 -2.42 -4.64
C GLY A 225 5.63 -2.04 -5.81
N LEU A 226 5.03 -1.42 -6.85
CA LEU A 226 5.68 -0.97 -8.09
C LEU A 226 6.40 0.38 -7.93
N LYS A 227 7.09 0.58 -6.80
CA LYS A 227 7.73 1.86 -6.46
C LYS A 227 8.65 2.39 -7.55
N GLU A 228 9.54 1.54 -8.08
CA GLU A 228 10.48 1.92 -9.13
C GLU A 228 9.78 2.36 -10.43
N GLU A 229 8.66 1.74 -10.78
CA GLU A 229 7.88 2.11 -11.97
C GLU A 229 7.13 3.43 -11.77
N ARG A 230 6.58 3.67 -10.58
CA ARG A 230 5.93 4.94 -10.23
C ARG A 230 6.92 6.11 -10.27
N ASP A 231 8.15 5.90 -9.81
CA ASP A 231 9.19 6.93 -9.85
C ASP A 231 9.67 7.20 -11.31
N LYS A 232 9.74 6.15 -12.14
CA LYS A 232 10.03 6.29 -13.59
C LYS A 232 8.99 7.13 -14.32
N LEU A 233 7.70 6.97 -14.02
CA LEU A 233 6.66 7.79 -14.65
C LEU A 233 6.90 9.30 -14.47
N ILE A 234 7.32 9.72 -13.27
CA ILE A 234 7.65 11.12 -12.99
C ILE A 234 8.87 11.55 -13.83
N TYR A 235 9.87 10.69 -13.95
CA TYR A 235 11.04 10.93 -14.79
C TYR A 235 10.67 11.07 -16.28
N ASP A 236 9.81 10.19 -16.79
CA ASP A 236 9.39 10.15 -18.20
C ASP A 236 8.54 11.38 -18.56
N VAL A 237 7.59 11.75 -17.69
CA VAL A 237 6.82 12.99 -17.86
C VAL A 237 7.74 14.22 -17.86
N ARG A 238 8.76 14.23 -17.00
CA ARG A 238 9.77 15.30 -17.01
C ARG A 238 10.57 15.33 -18.32
N GLN A 239 10.93 14.17 -18.89
CA GLN A 239 11.61 14.11 -20.19
C GLN A 239 10.71 14.65 -21.30
N ALA A 240 9.46 14.20 -21.35
CA ALA A 240 8.49 14.61 -22.35
C ALA A 240 8.23 16.13 -22.31
N LEU A 241 8.09 16.71 -21.12
CA LEU A 241 7.93 18.16 -20.94
C LEU A 241 9.16 18.93 -21.43
N TYR A 242 10.36 18.43 -21.16
CA TYR A 242 11.60 19.06 -21.60
C TYR A 242 11.75 19.02 -23.13
N ALA A 243 11.49 17.88 -23.76
CA ALA A 243 11.48 17.74 -25.21
C ALA A 243 10.45 18.67 -25.87
N SER A 244 9.23 18.71 -25.31
CA SER A 244 8.17 19.62 -25.77
C SER A 244 8.59 21.09 -25.69
N LYS A 245 9.33 21.47 -24.63
CA LYS A 245 9.90 22.81 -24.50
C LYS A 245 10.95 23.09 -25.57
N ILE A 246 11.85 22.16 -25.87
CA ILE A 246 12.82 22.33 -26.99
C ILE A 246 12.07 22.57 -28.30
N CYS A 247 11.06 21.75 -28.60
CA CYS A 247 10.25 21.89 -29.82
C CYS A 247 9.53 23.26 -29.88
N SER A 248 8.91 23.69 -28.79
CA SER A 248 8.20 24.98 -28.73
C SER A 248 9.15 26.17 -28.95
N TYR A 249 10.33 26.18 -28.31
CA TYR A 249 11.33 27.25 -28.53
C TYR A 249 11.94 27.18 -29.93
N THR A 250 12.14 25.99 -30.48
CA THR A 250 12.56 25.79 -31.86
C THR A 250 11.59 26.42 -32.83
N GLN A 251 10.29 26.11 -32.70
CA GLN A 251 9.24 26.66 -33.54
C GLN A 251 9.18 28.19 -33.43
N GLY A 252 9.25 28.73 -32.21
CA GLY A 252 9.28 30.17 -31.98
C GLY A 252 10.49 30.86 -32.61
N MET A 253 11.68 30.29 -32.47
CA MET A 253 12.90 30.85 -33.07
C MET A 253 12.88 30.78 -34.60
N ASN A 254 12.39 29.68 -35.17
CA ASN A 254 12.24 29.53 -36.61
C ASN A 254 11.24 30.55 -37.18
N LEU A 255 10.14 30.80 -36.47
CA LEU A 255 9.16 31.81 -36.85
C LEU A 255 9.80 33.21 -36.88
N ILE A 256 10.57 33.57 -35.85
CA ILE A 256 11.27 34.85 -35.79
C ILE A 256 12.29 34.96 -36.92
N ARG A 257 13.06 33.90 -37.18
CA ARG A 257 14.02 33.84 -38.28
C ARG A 257 13.35 34.06 -39.63
N ALA A 258 12.28 33.31 -39.90
CA ALA A 258 11.55 33.40 -41.16
C ALA A 258 11.04 34.82 -41.41
N LYS A 259 10.46 35.45 -40.37
CA LYS A 259 9.98 36.82 -40.48
C LYS A 259 11.11 37.84 -40.63
N SER A 260 12.24 37.62 -39.96
CA SER A 260 13.43 38.45 -40.10
C SER A 260 14.00 38.43 -41.52
N ILE A 261 13.97 37.27 -42.20
CA ILE A 261 14.39 37.14 -43.60
C ILE A 261 13.41 37.85 -44.52
N GLU A 262 12.11 37.58 -44.36
CA GLU A 262 11.03 38.19 -45.17
C GLU A 262 11.08 39.73 -45.15
N GLN A 263 11.41 40.31 -43.98
CA GLN A 263 11.38 41.75 -43.75
C GLN A 263 12.78 42.42 -43.80
N GLY A 264 13.85 41.65 -43.95
CA GLY A 264 15.22 42.17 -43.98
C GLY A 264 15.71 42.77 -42.65
N TRP A 265 15.22 42.27 -41.50
CA TRP A 265 15.50 42.87 -40.17
C TRP A 265 16.85 42.49 -39.55
N ASP A 266 17.56 41.49 -40.09
CA ASP A 266 18.83 40.97 -39.54
C ASP A 266 18.81 40.69 -38.01
N LEU A 267 17.69 40.12 -37.52
CA LEU A 267 17.52 39.82 -36.09
C LEU A 267 18.54 38.78 -35.60
N LYS A 268 19.25 39.11 -34.52
CA LYS A 268 20.23 38.22 -33.89
C LYS A 268 19.55 37.32 -32.85
N LEU A 269 19.18 36.11 -33.25
CA LEU A 269 18.44 35.15 -32.41
C LEU A 269 19.15 34.84 -31.08
N GLY A 270 20.48 34.76 -31.08
CA GLY A 270 21.27 34.58 -29.86
C GLY A 270 21.11 35.74 -28.86
N GLU A 271 21.03 36.98 -29.36
CA GLU A 271 20.78 38.16 -28.52
C GLU A 271 19.34 38.21 -28.00
N LEU A 272 18.36 37.77 -28.80
CA LEU A 272 16.97 37.61 -28.34
C LEU A 272 16.88 36.58 -27.21
N ALA A 273 17.54 35.42 -27.36
CA ALA A 273 17.65 34.44 -26.29
C ALA A 273 18.35 35.03 -25.04
N ARG A 274 19.39 35.84 -25.21
CA ARG A 274 20.11 36.50 -24.10
C ARG A 274 19.21 37.44 -23.32
N ILE A 275 18.45 38.32 -23.99
CA ILE A 275 17.59 39.30 -23.31
C ILE A 275 16.39 38.63 -22.63
N TRP A 276 15.99 37.43 -23.06
CA TRP A 276 14.94 36.65 -22.39
C TRP A 276 15.41 35.93 -21.13
N LYS A 277 16.73 35.87 -20.85
CA LYS A 277 17.26 35.12 -19.70
C LYS A 277 16.72 35.58 -18.35
N ARG A 278 16.37 36.86 -18.20
CA ARG A 278 15.81 37.46 -16.97
C ARG A 278 14.80 38.55 -17.31
N GLY A 279 13.99 38.97 -16.32
CA GLY A 279 12.99 40.05 -16.47
C GLY A 279 11.69 39.62 -17.17
N CYS A 280 11.77 38.76 -18.20
CA CYS A 280 10.57 38.25 -18.88
C CYS A 280 9.95 37.04 -18.15
N ILE A 281 8.73 36.64 -18.57
CA ILE A 281 7.98 35.50 -18.02
C ILE A 281 8.67 34.17 -18.36
N ILE A 282 9.22 34.03 -19.56
CA ILE A 282 9.81 32.77 -20.07
C ILE A 282 11.27 32.54 -19.63
N ARG A 283 11.74 33.31 -18.64
CA ARG A 283 13.11 33.23 -18.11
C ARG A 283 13.44 31.82 -17.63
N ALA A 284 14.57 31.26 -18.06
CA ALA A 284 15.02 29.94 -17.67
C ALA A 284 16.51 29.75 -17.93
N ILE A 285 17.17 28.91 -17.14
CA ILE A 285 18.55 28.41 -17.42
C ILE A 285 18.62 27.79 -18.83
N PHE A 286 17.51 27.27 -19.33
CA PHE A 286 17.37 26.77 -20.70
C PHE A 286 17.78 27.79 -21.79
N LEU A 287 17.54 29.09 -21.57
CA LEU A 287 17.89 30.14 -22.54
C LEU A 287 19.40 30.33 -22.69
N ASP A 288 20.20 29.97 -21.68
CA ASP A 288 21.66 29.95 -21.81
C ASP A 288 22.13 28.94 -22.85
N ARG A 289 21.43 27.81 -22.92
CA ARG A 289 21.74 26.76 -23.87
C ARG A 289 21.37 27.17 -25.30
N ILE A 290 20.23 27.82 -25.47
CA ILE A 290 19.81 28.37 -26.76
C ILE A 290 20.78 29.44 -27.24
N LYS A 291 21.22 30.35 -26.36
CA LYS A 291 22.25 31.33 -26.70
C LYS A 291 23.53 30.63 -27.17
N LYS A 292 24.04 29.66 -26.40
CA LYS A 292 25.24 28.89 -26.77
C LYS A 292 25.11 28.20 -28.13
N ALA A 293 23.93 27.65 -28.44
CA ALA A 293 23.67 27.03 -29.75
C ALA A 293 23.83 28.04 -30.91
N TYR A 294 23.28 29.26 -30.76
CA TYR A 294 23.45 30.32 -31.76
C TYR A 294 24.83 31.00 -31.74
N ASP A 295 25.53 31.01 -30.60
CA ASP A 295 26.93 31.45 -30.54
C ASP A 295 27.83 30.48 -31.33
N ARG A 296 27.53 29.17 -31.29
CA ARG A 296 28.23 28.14 -32.07
C ARG A 296 27.93 28.23 -33.57
N ASN A 297 26.65 28.41 -33.92
CA ASN A 297 26.22 28.54 -35.31
C ASN A 297 25.16 29.64 -35.43
N PRO A 298 25.56 30.86 -35.82
CA PRO A 298 24.64 31.98 -36.00
C PRO A 298 23.55 31.72 -37.06
N ASP A 299 23.84 30.88 -38.05
CA ASP A 299 22.95 30.54 -39.17
C ASP A 299 22.14 29.26 -38.93
N LEU A 300 22.08 28.76 -37.69
CA LEU A 300 21.39 27.53 -37.33
C LEU A 300 19.91 27.58 -37.76
N ALA A 301 19.53 26.65 -38.64
CA ALA A 301 18.18 26.55 -39.22
C ALA A 301 17.12 26.14 -38.19
N ASN A 302 17.51 25.37 -37.20
CA ASN A 302 16.61 24.77 -36.23
C ASN A 302 17.42 24.31 -35.01
N LEU A 303 16.94 24.57 -33.79
CA LEU A 303 17.64 24.16 -32.56
C LEU A 303 17.78 22.64 -32.43
N LEU A 304 16.90 21.84 -33.04
CA LEU A 304 17.00 20.38 -33.10
C LEU A 304 18.22 19.91 -33.93
N LEU A 305 18.82 20.79 -34.72
CA LEU A 305 20.04 20.50 -35.49
C LEU A 305 21.32 20.90 -34.74
N ASP A 306 21.20 21.57 -33.58
CA ASP A 306 22.36 21.80 -32.72
C ASP A 306 22.83 20.46 -32.12
N PRO A 307 24.14 20.13 -32.16
CA PRO A 307 24.64 18.83 -31.70
C PRO A 307 24.30 18.47 -30.26
N GLU A 308 24.24 19.45 -29.34
CA GLU A 308 23.92 19.18 -27.93
C GLU A 308 22.42 18.89 -27.75
N PHE A 309 21.56 19.66 -28.43
CA PHE A 309 20.12 19.42 -28.39
C PHE A 309 19.70 18.15 -29.15
N ALA A 310 20.32 17.88 -30.31
CA ALA A 310 20.08 16.66 -31.10
C ALA A 310 20.46 15.41 -30.31
N LYS A 311 21.65 15.41 -29.69
CA LYS A 311 22.12 14.32 -28.85
C LYS A 311 21.17 14.06 -27.68
N GLU A 312 20.74 15.11 -26.98
CA GLU A 312 19.82 14.95 -25.86
C GLU A 312 18.43 14.45 -26.24
N ILE A 313 17.95 14.73 -27.45
CA ILE A 313 16.68 14.18 -27.94
C ILE A 313 16.82 12.71 -28.32
N ILE A 314 17.99 12.28 -28.78
CA ILE A 314 18.26 10.88 -29.13
C ILE A 314 18.52 10.01 -27.89
N GLU A 315 19.14 10.58 -26.85
CA GLU A 315 19.51 9.88 -25.61
C GLU A 315 18.37 9.78 -24.57
N ARG A 316 17.19 10.33 -24.86
CA ARG A 316 16.01 10.33 -23.97
C ARG A 316 14.86 9.57 -24.60
#